data_AF-A0A9X2H9G8-F1
#
_entry.id   AF-A0A9X2H9G8-F1
#
_cell.length_a   1.000
_cell.length_b   1.000
_cell.length_c   1.000
_cell.angle_alpha   90.00
_cell.angle_beta   90.00
_cell.angle_gamma   90.00
#
_symmetry.space_group_name_H-M   'P 1'
#
loop_
_entity.id
_entity.type
_entity.pdbx_description
1 polymer ?
#
loop_
_entity_poly.entity_id
_entity_poly.type
_entity_poly.pdbx_seq_one_letter_code
_entity_poly.pdbx_strand_id
1 'polypeptide(L)'
;MEEAVVGAHGTGLTEIAFVIVVAVTVGLGLMRLKQPPLVGFILAGVLLGPSGLEIISTSNENVTMLAEMGVLMLLFFIGMELSLKAFVASLKPAVQIAGGQLLAAMAISFGLMLISKATLAEAIILGFIIALSSTVVAMKVLEDLGELRAEPGRIAVAVLIAQDIAVVPMLIIAASLGGDEAADWGTLVIKIVVAVALLGALLWYLGRSPKLKPSFASAVENNVEILALGSLAFCFAAASLSGLLGLSPAYGAFIAGLVVGSSTLRSPVIHVVEPIQAILLVVFFLSIGLLIDLDYIIENWILVLIASVFVIIAKSVVNVMLIRLAGLPHKTAVEAGLSMAQIGEFSFVLAAVAFASGAIGGDVYRLALAVTAVSLLVSPAWMIVMRHLEGEARFGYAEFRHALAELYEDRVERVEDFGYWLKTRRRALRRALRRRKAARKTGAGVKAPPPEGQTAPGE
;
A
#
# COMPACT_ATOMS: atom_id res chain seq x y z
N MET A 1 -54.20 -1.57 1.41
CA MET A 1 -52.93 -1.86 2.12
C MET A 1 -51.98 -2.68 1.25
N GLU A 2 -52.48 -3.61 0.43
CA GLU A 2 -51.65 -4.37 -0.54
C GLU A 2 -51.03 -3.50 -1.66
N GLU A 3 -51.76 -2.53 -2.23
CA GLU A 3 -51.22 -1.67 -3.30
C GLU A 3 -50.14 -0.67 -2.85
N ALA A 4 -50.12 -0.28 -1.57
CA ALA A 4 -49.09 0.61 -1.03
C ALA A 4 -47.76 -0.12 -0.77
N VAL A 5 -47.81 -1.43 -0.52
CA VAL A 5 -46.62 -2.28 -0.32
C VAL A 5 -46.00 -2.68 -1.66
N VAL A 6 -46.82 -2.82 -2.71
CA VAL A 6 -46.34 -3.13 -4.08
C VAL A 6 -45.60 -1.93 -4.71
N GLY A 7 -46.01 -0.68 -4.42
CA GLY A 7 -45.34 0.53 -4.90
C GLY A 7 -43.99 0.84 -4.21
N ALA A 8 -43.81 0.45 -2.94
CA ALA A 8 -42.60 0.73 -2.18
C ALA A 8 -41.46 -0.26 -2.45
N HIS A 9 -41.76 -1.53 -2.75
CA HIS A 9 -40.73 -2.53 -3.07
C HIS A 9 -40.24 -2.44 -4.54
N GLY A 10 -41.12 -2.05 -5.47
CA GLY A 10 -40.75 -1.87 -6.87
C GLY A 10 -39.78 -0.70 -7.09
N THR A 11 -39.98 0.41 -6.38
CA THR A 11 -39.16 1.63 -6.49
C THR A 11 -37.74 1.42 -5.97
N GLY A 12 -37.58 0.85 -4.77
CA GLY A 12 -36.25 0.58 -4.20
C GLY A 12 -35.40 -0.41 -5.00
N LEU A 13 -35.99 -1.46 -5.57
CA LEU A 13 -35.27 -2.40 -6.44
C LEU A 13 -34.86 -1.76 -7.77
N THR A 14 -35.73 -0.94 -8.38
CA THR A 14 -35.38 -0.21 -9.61
C THR A 14 -34.27 0.81 -9.38
N GLU A 15 -34.27 1.48 -8.22
CA GLU A 15 -33.20 2.40 -7.82
C GLU A 15 -31.88 1.65 -7.69
N ILE A 16 -31.82 0.57 -6.89
CA ILE A 16 -30.59 -0.22 -6.72
C ILE A 16 -30.07 -0.77 -8.06
N ALA A 17 -30.96 -1.24 -8.94
CA ALA A 17 -30.57 -1.73 -10.27
C ALA A 17 -29.98 -0.61 -11.13
N PHE A 18 -30.62 0.55 -11.18
CA PHE A 18 -30.15 1.72 -11.92
C PHE A 18 -28.78 2.19 -11.38
N VAL A 19 -28.63 2.23 -10.07
CA VAL A 19 -27.43 2.61 -9.34
C VAL A 19 -26.25 1.72 -9.72
N ILE A 20 -26.44 0.41 -9.75
CA ILE A 20 -25.39 -0.53 -10.17
C ILE A 20 -25.01 -0.31 -11.63
N VAL A 21 -25.98 -0.09 -12.52
CA VAL A 21 -25.71 0.19 -13.95
C VAL A 21 -24.86 1.45 -14.11
N VAL A 22 -25.20 2.52 -13.41
CA VAL A 22 -24.44 3.78 -13.42
C VAL A 22 -23.05 3.57 -12.83
N ALA A 23 -22.93 2.91 -11.67
CA ALA A 23 -21.65 2.62 -11.03
C ALA A 23 -20.70 1.84 -11.95
N VAL A 24 -21.20 0.79 -12.61
CA VAL A 24 -20.42 0.02 -13.60
C VAL A 24 -20.05 0.88 -14.80
N THR A 25 -20.97 1.67 -15.34
CA THR A 25 -20.72 2.53 -16.51
C THR A 25 -19.64 3.57 -16.23
N VAL A 26 -19.73 4.26 -15.09
CA VAL A 26 -18.74 5.26 -14.66
C VAL A 26 -17.41 4.57 -14.34
N GLY A 27 -17.43 3.43 -13.66
CA GLY A 27 -16.25 2.61 -13.40
C GLY A 27 -15.50 2.20 -14.68
N LEU A 28 -16.23 1.71 -15.68
CA LEU A 28 -15.68 1.38 -17.01
C LEU A 28 -15.12 2.63 -17.72
N GLY A 29 -15.77 3.78 -17.56
CA GLY A 29 -15.25 5.06 -18.05
C GLY A 29 -13.90 5.41 -17.44
N LEU A 30 -13.78 5.29 -16.11
CA LEU A 30 -12.54 5.57 -15.39
C LEU A 30 -11.43 4.54 -15.68
N MET A 31 -11.76 3.29 -15.95
CA MET A 31 -10.76 2.31 -16.39
C MET A 31 -10.05 2.75 -17.68
N ARG A 32 -10.74 3.45 -18.59
CA ARG A 32 -10.10 4.03 -19.79
C ARG A 32 -9.10 5.13 -19.45
N LEU A 33 -9.30 5.81 -18.32
CA LEU A 33 -8.37 6.81 -17.77
C LEU A 33 -7.27 6.19 -16.89
N LYS A 34 -7.15 4.85 -16.88
CA LYS A 34 -6.23 4.09 -16.01
C LYS A 34 -6.47 4.31 -14.51
N GLN A 35 -7.70 4.66 -14.14
CA GLN A 35 -8.11 4.82 -12.75
C GLN A 35 -8.70 3.51 -12.20
N PRO A 36 -8.55 3.23 -10.89
CA PRO A 36 -9.23 2.12 -10.26
C PRO A 36 -10.76 2.23 -10.39
N PRO A 37 -11.48 1.13 -10.67
CA PRO A 37 -12.94 1.15 -10.79
C PRO A 37 -13.66 1.70 -9.55
N LEU A 38 -13.09 1.49 -8.36
CA LEU A 38 -13.62 1.97 -7.08
C LEU A 38 -13.84 3.49 -7.05
N VAL A 39 -12.97 4.27 -7.71
CA VAL A 39 -13.11 5.73 -7.83
C VAL A 39 -14.36 6.05 -8.65
N GLY A 40 -14.70 5.22 -9.63
CA GLY A 40 -15.90 5.37 -10.45
C GLY A 40 -17.17 5.06 -9.67
N PHE A 41 -17.13 4.12 -8.72
CA PHE A 41 -18.24 3.83 -7.82
C PHE A 41 -18.52 5.00 -6.86
N ILE A 42 -17.47 5.63 -6.33
CA ILE A 42 -17.59 6.87 -5.53
C ILE A 42 -18.20 7.98 -6.39
N LEU A 43 -17.68 8.21 -7.61
CA LEU A 43 -18.23 9.23 -8.52
C LEU A 43 -19.69 8.94 -8.88
N ALA A 44 -20.06 7.69 -9.08
CA ALA A 44 -21.46 7.32 -9.30
C ALA A 44 -22.33 7.66 -8.09
N GLY A 45 -21.86 7.43 -6.86
CA GLY A 45 -22.53 7.89 -5.66
C GLY A 45 -22.68 9.41 -5.61
N VAL A 46 -21.62 10.16 -5.94
CA VAL A 46 -21.69 11.64 -6.01
C VAL A 46 -22.73 12.10 -7.04
N LEU A 47 -22.74 11.50 -8.23
CA LEU A 47 -23.66 11.84 -9.31
C LEU A 47 -25.12 11.50 -8.99
N LEU A 48 -25.36 10.39 -8.29
CA LEU A 48 -26.71 9.93 -7.96
C LEU A 48 -27.22 10.47 -6.62
N GLY A 49 -26.31 10.93 -5.77
CA GLY A 49 -26.61 11.43 -4.44
C GLY A 49 -27.14 12.85 -4.41
N PRO A 50 -27.34 13.40 -3.20
CA PRO A 50 -27.96 14.71 -3.00
C PRO A 50 -27.21 15.86 -3.67
N SER A 51 -25.88 15.79 -3.73
CA SER A 51 -25.06 16.81 -4.37
C SER A 51 -25.08 16.75 -5.91
N GLY A 52 -25.64 15.69 -6.51
CA GLY A 52 -25.68 15.47 -7.94
C GLY A 52 -27.09 15.59 -8.51
N LEU A 53 -27.66 14.45 -8.92
CA LEU A 53 -28.99 14.35 -9.52
C LEU A 53 -30.11 14.13 -8.49
N GLU A 54 -29.77 13.97 -7.21
CA GLU A 54 -30.72 13.75 -6.10
C GLU A 54 -31.66 12.54 -6.35
N ILE A 55 -31.16 11.51 -7.03
CA ILE A 55 -31.93 10.28 -7.33
C ILE A 55 -32.00 9.39 -6.09
N ILE A 56 -30.94 9.39 -5.27
CA ILE A 56 -30.87 8.64 -4.01
C ILE A 56 -30.74 9.62 -2.86
N SER A 57 -31.61 9.49 -1.87
CA SER A 57 -31.49 10.20 -0.59
C SER A 57 -30.53 9.50 0.37
N THR A 58 -29.78 10.28 1.13
CA THR A 58 -28.81 9.83 2.15
C THR A 58 -29.46 9.14 3.36
N SER A 59 -30.78 9.22 3.51
CA SER A 59 -31.55 8.65 4.63
C SER A 59 -31.96 7.18 4.43
N ASN A 60 -31.50 6.53 3.36
CA ASN A 60 -31.82 5.12 3.13
C ASN A 60 -31.02 4.20 4.07
N GLU A 61 -31.62 3.83 5.21
CA GLU A 61 -31.06 2.91 6.22
C GLU A 61 -30.54 1.60 5.59
N ASN A 62 -31.22 1.11 4.54
CA ASN A 62 -30.81 -0.06 3.77
C ASN A 62 -29.44 0.09 3.08
N VAL A 63 -29.11 1.30 2.60
CA VAL A 63 -27.82 1.57 1.93
C VAL A 63 -26.68 1.59 2.95
N THR A 64 -26.91 2.16 4.13
CA THR A 64 -25.94 2.16 5.24
C THR A 64 -25.64 0.73 5.70
N MET A 65 -26.66 -0.08 5.93
CA MET A 65 -26.49 -1.48 6.35
C MET A 65 -25.70 -2.30 5.30
N LEU A 66 -26.02 -2.15 4.02
CA LEU A 66 -25.28 -2.82 2.94
C LEU A 66 -23.83 -2.34 2.83
N ALA A 67 -23.57 -1.05 3.07
CA ALA A 67 -22.23 -0.49 3.08
C ALA A 67 -21.40 -1.07 4.25
N GLU A 68 -21.97 -1.20 5.44
CA GLU A 68 -21.33 -1.84 6.60
C GLU A 68 -21.00 -3.31 6.32
N MET A 69 -21.93 -4.06 5.70
CA MET A 69 -21.67 -5.42 5.25
C MET A 69 -20.51 -5.47 4.24
N GLY A 70 -20.41 -4.49 3.34
CA GLY A 70 -19.27 -4.35 2.43
C GLY A 70 -17.94 -4.16 3.13
N VAL A 71 -17.88 -3.36 4.19
CA VAL A 71 -16.68 -3.20 5.02
C VAL A 71 -16.30 -4.51 5.70
N LEU A 72 -17.27 -5.22 6.29
CA LEU A 72 -17.01 -6.51 6.94
C LEU A 72 -16.45 -7.53 5.96
N MET A 73 -17.06 -7.63 4.77
CA MET A 73 -16.62 -8.56 3.74
C MET A 73 -15.25 -8.18 3.15
N LEU A 74 -14.98 -6.89 3.01
CA LEU A 74 -13.66 -6.39 2.61
C LEU A 74 -12.58 -6.81 3.62
N LEU A 75 -12.80 -6.58 4.92
CA LEU A 75 -11.83 -6.95 5.95
C LEU A 75 -11.66 -8.46 6.09
N PHE A 76 -12.74 -9.22 5.94
CA PHE A 76 -12.67 -10.68 5.86
C PHE A 76 -11.83 -11.14 4.66
N PHE A 77 -12.06 -10.58 3.48
CA PHE A 77 -11.31 -10.90 2.27
C PHE A 77 -9.82 -10.58 2.41
N ILE A 78 -9.47 -9.40 2.93
CA ILE A 78 -8.06 -9.03 3.19
C ILE A 78 -7.41 -10.02 4.14
N GLY A 79 -8.10 -10.40 5.23
CA GLY A 79 -7.60 -11.40 6.17
C GLY A 79 -7.30 -12.74 5.48
N MET A 80 -8.12 -13.17 4.51
CA MET A 80 -7.90 -14.41 3.75
C MET A 80 -6.73 -14.32 2.76
N GLU A 81 -6.57 -13.15 2.14
CA GLU A 81 -5.54 -12.92 1.13
C GLU A 81 -4.15 -12.78 1.76
N LEU A 82 -4.10 -12.31 3.01
CA LEU A 82 -2.88 -12.07 3.75
C LEU A 82 -2.03 -13.35 3.86
N SER A 83 -0.90 -13.34 3.15
CA SER A 83 0.04 -14.45 3.19
C SER A 83 0.98 -14.31 4.40
N LEU A 84 0.59 -14.91 5.52
CA LEU A 84 1.36 -14.85 6.78
C LEU A 84 2.86 -15.18 6.59
N LYS A 85 3.18 -16.16 5.74
CA LYS A 85 4.57 -16.54 5.46
C LYS A 85 5.36 -15.46 4.70
N ALA A 86 4.76 -14.81 3.71
CA ALA A 86 5.46 -13.77 2.93
C ALA A 86 5.54 -12.45 3.72
N PHE A 87 4.50 -12.16 4.50
CA PHE A 87 4.50 -11.03 5.43
C PHE A 87 5.61 -11.17 6.47
N VAL A 88 5.75 -12.34 7.11
CA VAL A 88 6.82 -12.59 8.11
C VAL A 88 8.23 -12.35 7.54
N ALA A 89 8.46 -12.69 6.27
CA ALA A 89 9.76 -12.50 5.62
C ALA A 89 10.14 -11.02 5.38
N SER A 90 9.16 -10.12 5.30
CA SER A 90 9.34 -8.67 5.08
C SER A 90 8.83 -7.82 6.25
N LEU A 91 8.46 -8.48 7.36
CA LEU A 91 7.75 -7.89 8.49
C LEU A 91 8.50 -6.74 9.15
N LYS A 92 9.80 -6.92 9.37
CA LYS A 92 10.60 -5.93 10.11
C LYS A 92 10.65 -4.58 9.40
N PRO A 93 11.09 -4.46 8.14
CA PRO A 93 11.06 -3.18 7.44
C PRO A 93 9.62 -2.68 7.23
N ALA A 94 8.67 -3.57 6.92
CA ALA A 94 7.27 -3.18 6.72
C ALA A 94 6.65 -2.51 7.95
N VAL A 95 6.77 -3.12 9.13
CA VAL A 95 6.23 -2.60 10.39
C VAL A 95 6.98 -1.33 10.82
N GLN A 96 8.30 -1.26 10.60
CA GLN A 96 9.07 -0.06 10.91
C GLN A 96 8.63 1.13 10.04
N ILE A 97 8.46 0.92 8.74
CA ILE A 97 8.02 1.96 7.81
C ILE A 97 6.56 2.34 8.08
N ALA A 98 5.65 1.36 8.19
CA ALA A 98 4.23 1.62 8.49
C ALA A 98 4.02 2.31 9.84
N GLY A 99 4.73 1.87 10.88
CA GLY A 99 4.72 2.53 12.19
C GLY A 99 5.31 3.94 12.11
N GLY A 100 6.39 4.14 11.34
CA GLY A 100 6.95 5.45 11.08
C GLY A 100 6.00 6.38 10.34
N GLN A 101 5.26 5.88 9.35
CA GLN A 101 4.24 6.62 8.59
C GLN A 101 3.10 7.05 9.51
N LEU A 102 2.64 6.13 10.37
CA LEU A 102 1.64 6.44 11.38
C LEU A 102 2.13 7.54 12.34
N LEU A 103 3.32 7.39 12.92
CA LEU A 103 3.87 8.39 13.83
C LEU A 103 4.07 9.75 13.17
N ALA A 104 4.55 9.78 11.92
CA ALA A 104 4.70 11.02 11.16
C ALA A 104 3.35 11.67 10.85
N ALA A 105 2.34 10.89 10.46
CA ALA A 105 0.99 11.37 10.22
C ALA A 105 0.34 11.91 11.51
N MET A 106 0.55 11.24 12.65
CA MET A 106 0.13 11.73 13.96
C MET A 106 0.83 13.04 14.31
N ALA A 107 2.14 13.16 14.06
CA ALA A 107 2.88 14.40 14.31
C ALA A 107 2.37 15.56 13.43
N ILE A 108 2.09 15.31 12.15
CA ILE A 108 1.48 16.29 11.24
C ILE A 108 0.12 16.72 11.79
N SER A 109 -0.73 15.76 12.15
CA SER A 109 -2.09 16.04 12.63
C SER A 109 -2.11 16.78 13.97
N PHE A 110 -1.26 16.40 14.93
CA PHE A 110 -1.10 17.17 16.17
C PHE A 110 -0.52 18.55 15.93
N GLY A 111 0.38 18.72 14.95
CA GLY A 111 0.83 20.04 14.51
C GLY A 111 -0.33 20.91 13.99
N LEU A 112 -1.23 20.34 13.19
CA LEU A 112 -2.46 21.00 12.74
C LEU A 112 -3.40 21.33 13.90
N MET A 113 -3.49 20.46 14.90
CA MET A 113 -4.26 20.70 16.13
C MET A 113 -3.77 21.93 16.89
N LEU A 114 -2.46 22.20 16.92
CA LEU A 114 -1.91 23.39 17.61
C LEU A 114 -2.30 24.72 16.97
N ILE A 115 -2.58 24.71 15.66
CA ILE A 115 -2.95 25.91 14.89
C ILE A 115 -4.45 25.98 14.56
N SER A 116 -5.20 24.94 14.93
CA SER A 116 -6.65 24.86 14.75
C SER A 116 -7.34 24.72 16.11
N LYS A 117 -8.68 24.70 16.11
CA LYS A 117 -9.48 24.39 17.31
C LYS A 117 -9.85 22.90 17.36
N ALA A 118 -9.10 22.05 16.66
CA ALA A 118 -9.40 20.63 16.59
C ALA A 118 -9.24 19.98 17.98
N THR A 119 -10.12 19.04 18.28
CA THR A 119 -10.04 18.23 19.50
C THR A 119 -8.93 17.18 19.39
N LEU A 120 -8.55 16.60 20.54
CA LEU A 120 -7.59 15.49 20.57
C LEU A 120 -8.09 14.30 19.73
N ALA A 121 -9.39 13.99 19.79
CA ALA A 121 -9.99 12.92 19.01
C ALA A 121 -9.85 13.20 17.51
N GLU A 122 -10.23 14.40 17.06
CA GLU A 122 -10.07 14.82 15.65
C GLU A 122 -8.61 14.73 15.18
N ALA A 123 -7.65 15.15 16.00
CA ALA A 123 -6.24 15.04 15.66
C ALA A 123 -5.78 13.57 15.52
N ILE A 124 -6.24 12.67 16.40
CA ILE A 124 -5.92 11.24 16.29
C ILE A 124 -6.52 10.65 15.01
N ILE A 125 -7.79 10.94 14.72
CA ILE A 125 -8.50 10.42 13.54
C ILE A 125 -7.89 10.94 12.24
N LEU A 126 -7.60 12.24 12.15
CA LEU A 126 -6.92 12.82 10.99
C LEU A 126 -5.53 12.21 10.79
N GLY A 127 -4.79 11.94 11.88
CA GLY A 127 -3.51 11.25 11.82
C GLY A 127 -3.62 9.84 11.23
N PHE A 128 -4.63 9.08 11.64
CA PHE A 128 -4.91 7.76 11.06
C PHE A 128 -5.30 7.85 9.59
N ILE A 129 -6.19 8.78 9.23
CA ILE A 129 -6.62 9.02 7.84
C ILE A 129 -5.41 9.35 6.94
N ILE A 130 -4.51 10.22 7.39
CA ILE A 130 -3.30 10.60 6.65
C ILE A 130 -2.30 9.44 6.59
N ALA A 131 -2.23 8.57 7.61
CA ALA A 131 -1.30 7.44 7.62
C ALA A 131 -1.60 6.41 6.53
N LEU A 132 -2.88 6.10 6.31
CA LEU A 132 -3.33 5.06 5.40
C LEU A 132 -3.09 5.44 3.94
N SER A 133 -2.58 4.48 3.16
CA SER A 133 -2.25 4.68 1.75
C SER A 133 -3.12 3.77 0.87
N SER A 134 -3.41 4.17 -0.37
CA SER A 134 -4.25 3.34 -1.24
C SER A 134 -3.46 2.18 -1.83
N THR A 135 -3.86 0.95 -1.48
CA THR A 135 -3.23 -0.29 -1.95
C THR A 135 -3.43 -0.48 -3.44
N VAL A 136 -4.65 -0.26 -3.94
CA VAL A 136 -4.98 -0.44 -5.37
C VAL A 136 -4.21 0.56 -6.23
N VAL A 137 -4.16 1.84 -5.84
CA VAL A 137 -3.42 2.87 -6.58
C VAL A 137 -1.93 2.58 -6.57
N ALA A 138 -1.36 2.27 -5.40
CA ALA A 138 0.08 2.01 -5.27
C ALA A 138 0.52 0.80 -6.11
N MET A 139 -0.21 -0.32 -6.04
CA MET A 139 0.08 -1.50 -6.86
C MET A 139 -0.04 -1.19 -8.34
N LYS A 140 -1.06 -0.42 -8.75
CA LYS A 140 -1.24 -0.07 -10.16
C LYS A 140 -0.10 0.79 -10.69
N VAL A 141 0.34 1.78 -9.91
CA VAL A 141 1.48 2.63 -10.26
C VAL A 141 2.73 1.77 -10.44
N LEU A 142 3.03 0.88 -9.49
CA LEU A 142 4.21 0.00 -9.56
C LEU A 142 4.12 -1.02 -10.70
N GLU A 143 2.92 -1.48 -11.04
CA GLU A 143 2.69 -2.35 -12.20
C GLU A 143 2.98 -1.61 -13.50
N ASP A 144 2.45 -0.39 -13.66
CA ASP A 144 2.64 0.44 -14.85
C ASP A 144 4.12 0.85 -15.04
N LEU A 145 4.90 0.91 -13.96
CA LEU A 145 6.35 1.14 -13.97
C LEU A 145 7.17 -0.13 -14.21
N GLY A 146 6.56 -1.32 -14.13
CA GLY A 146 7.23 -2.61 -14.25
C GLY A 146 8.04 -3.02 -13.00
N GLU A 147 7.84 -2.35 -11.87
CA GLU A 147 8.62 -2.54 -10.62
C GLU A 147 7.82 -3.31 -9.54
N LEU A 148 6.56 -3.70 -9.80
CA LEU A 148 5.70 -4.41 -8.83
C LEU A 148 6.32 -5.70 -8.29
N ARG A 149 7.03 -6.45 -9.13
CA ARG A 149 7.70 -7.71 -8.72
C ARG A 149 9.14 -7.50 -8.25
N ALA A 150 9.68 -6.30 -8.40
CA ALA A 150 11.03 -5.94 -7.98
C ALA A 150 11.06 -5.52 -6.50
N GLU A 151 12.22 -5.10 -6.01
CA GLU A 151 12.39 -4.65 -4.62
C GLU A 151 11.44 -3.51 -4.21
N PRO A 152 11.20 -2.46 -5.04
CA PRO A 152 10.25 -1.39 -4.70
C PRO A 152 8.84 -1.93 -4.46
N GLY A 153 8.33 -2.77 -5.38
CA GLY A 153 7.00 -3.34 -5.26
C GLY A 153 6.86 -4.29 -4.07
N ARG A 154 7.88 -5.12 -3.80
CA ARG A 154 7.87 -6.00 -2.61
C ARG A 154 7.81 -5.23 -1.30
N ILE A 155 8.55 -4.13 -1.18
CA ILE A 155 8.54 -3.28 0.02
C ILE A 155 7.20 -2.53 0.14
N ALA A 156 6.73 -1.91 -0.94
CA ALA A 156 5.45 -1.20 -0.93
C ALA A 156 4.30 -2.12 -0.53
N VAL A 157 4.18 -3.30 -1.15
CA VAL A 157 3.14 -4.30 -0.80
C VAL A 157 3.26 -4.73 0.66
N ALA A 158 4.46 -4.96 1.17
CA ALA A 158 4.63 -5.35 2.57
C ALA A 158 4.21 -4.23 3.55
N VAL A 159 4.54 -2.97 3.24
CA VAL A 159 4.13 -1.79 4.02
C VAL A 159 2.61 -1.62 3.96
N LEU A 160 2.00 -1.71 2.79
CA LEU A 160 0.55 -1.62 2.60
C LEU A 160 -0.19 -2.71 3.39
N ILE A 161 0.29 -3.96 3.37
CA ILE A 161 -0.26 -5.04 4.20
C ILE A 161 -0.16 -4.69 5.70
N ALA A 162 0.96 -4.12 6.15
CA ALA A 162 1.10 -3.69 7.54
C ALA A 162 0.14 -2.55 7.90
N GLN A 163 -0.12 -1.62 6.98
CA GLN A 163 -1.12 -0.56 7.14
C GLN A 163 -2.54 -1.14 7.21
N ASP A 164 -2.90 -2.06 6.31
CA ASP A 164 -4.21 -2.71 6.28
C ASP A 164 -4.49 -3.48 7.58
N ILE A 165 -3.48 -4.16 8.14
CA ILE A 165 -3.58 -4.77 9.48
C ILE A 165 -3.83 -3.70 10.55
N ALA A 166 -3.17 -2.54 10.44
CA ALA A 166 -3.28 -1.46 11.42
C ALA A 166 -4.63 -0.71 11.37
N VAL A 167 -5.39 -0.80 10.27
CA VAL A 167 -6.75 -0.23 10.17
C VAL A 167 -7.66 -0.76 11.29
N VAL A 168 -7.53 -2.05 11.62
CA VAL A 168 -8.38 -2.71 12.60
C VAL A 168 -8.28 -2.08 14.01
N PRO A 169 -7.09 -1.96 14.64
CA PRO A 169 -6.98 -1.24 15.91
C PRO A 169 -7.31 0.27 15.77
N MET A 170 -7.06 0.90 14.61
CA MET A 170 -7.48 2.29 14.37
C MET A 170 -9.01 2.44 14.45
N LEU A 171 -9.78 1.50 13.88
CA LEU A 171 -11.25 1.50 13.94
C LEU A 171 -11.76 1.32 15.37
N ILE A 172 -11.12 0.47 16.17
CA ILE A 172 -11.47 0.30 17.59
C ILE A 172 -11.28 1.63 18.34
N ILE A 173 -10.16 2.31 18.09
CA ILE A 173 -9.87 3.63 18.68
C ILE A 173 -10.91 4.65 18.20
N ALA A 174 -11.20 4.70 16.90
CA ALA A 174 -12.17 5.64 16.34
C ALA A 174 -13.58 5.47 16.90
N ALA A 175 -14.04 4.23 17.06
CA ALA A 175 -15.32 3.93 17.67
C ALA A 175 -15.35 4.27 19.18
N SER A 176 -14.21 4.19 19.87
CA SER A 176 -14.13 4.39 21.33
C SER A 176 -13.82 5.83 21.74
N LEU A 177 -13.34 6.67 20.82
CA LEU A 177 -13.04 8.09 21.08
C LEU A 177 -14.27 9.00 21.03
N GLY A 178 -15.42 8.48 20.58
CA GLY A 178 -16.66 9.24 20.46
C GLY A 178 -17.60 9.02 21.65
N GLY A 179 -18.32 10.09 22.04
CA GLY A 179 -19.28 10.11 23.16
C GLY A 179 -19.05 11.25 24.16
N ASP A 180 -20.12 11.69 24.83
CA ASP A 180 -20.10 12.76 25.86
C ASP A 180 -19.50 12.31 27.21
N GLU A 181 -19.36 11.00 27.43
CA GLU A 181 -18.62 10.48 28.58
C GLU A 181 -17.12 10.56 28.29
N ALA A 182 -16.36 11.20 29.20
CA ALA A 182 -14.91 11.25 29.11
C ALA A 182 -14.38 9.82 28.89
N ALA A 183 -13.85 9.56 27.69
CA ALA A 183 -13.36 8.24 27.31
C ALA A 183 -12.47 7.71 28.44
N ASP A 184 -12.88 6.58 29.04
CA ASP A 184 -12.04 5.93 30.05
C ASP A 184 -10.83 5.35 29.31
N TRP A 185 -9.77 6.16 29.26
CA TRP A 185 -8.49 5.80 28.67
C TRP A 185 -7.96 4.47 29.22
N GLY A 186 -8.31 4.10 30.46
CA GLY A 186 -8.00 2.80 31.04
C GLY A 186 -8.65 1.65 30.26
N THR A 187 -9.97 1.71 30.05
CA THR A 187 -10.69 0.69 29.25
C THR A 187 -10.24 0.66 27.79
N LEU A 188 -9.99 1.82 27.19
CA LEU A 188 -9.54 1.92 25.80
C LEU A 188 -8.15 1.29 25.62
N VAL A 189 -7.20 1.58 26.52
CA VAL A 189 -5.88 0.95 26.51
C VAL A 189 -5.99 -0.56 26.70
N ILE A 190 -6.86 -1.03 27.62
CA ILE A 190 -7.09 -2.47 27.81
C ILE A 190 -7.64 -3.09 26.53
N LYS A 191 -8.66 -2.50 25.89
CA LYS A 191 -9.23 -3.01 24.63
C LYS A 191 -8.16 -3.10 23.53
N ILE A 192 -7.32 -2.07 23.37
CA ILE A 192 -6.21 -2.09 22.40
C ILE A 192 -5.22 -3.19 22.73
N VAL A 193 -4.76 -3.27 23.99
CA VAL A 193 -3.78 -4.28 24.41
C VAL A 193 -4.33 -5.67 24.19
N VAL A 194 -5.58 -5.93 24.55
CA VAL A 194 -6.25 -7.22 24.32
C VAL A 194 -6.37 -7.51 22.83
N ALA A 195 -6.84 -6.55 22.01
CA ALA A 195 -6.96 -6.73 20.57
C ALA A 195 -5.59 -7.01 19.91
N VAL A 196 -4.57 -6.21 20.23
CA VAL A 196 -3.22 -6.39 19.68
C VAL A 196 -2.59 -7.69 20.18
N ALA A 197 -2.78 -8.07 21.45
CA ALA A 197 -2.27 -9.31 22.00
C ALA A 197 -2.95 -10.54 21.38
N LEU A 198 -4.29 -10.52 21.23
CA LEU A 198 -5.05 -11.59 20.58
C LEU A 198 -4.64 -11.73 19.11
N LEU A 199 -4.55 -10.62 18.39
CA LEU A 199 -4.09 -10.62 17.00
C LEU A 199 -2.65 -11.13 16.88
N GLY A 200 -1.74 -10.65 17.72
CA GLY A 200 -0.35 -11.09 17.76
C GLY A 200 -0.21 -12.59 18.08
N ALA A 201 -0.97 -13.08 19.06
CA ALA A 201 -1.01 -14.49 19.43
C ALA A 201 -1.56 -15.37 18.29
N LEU A 202 -2.62 -14.91 17.62
CA LEU A 202 -3.20 -15.59 16.46
C LEU A 202 -2.21 -15.63 15.29
N LEU A 203 -1.59 -14.50 14.94
CA LEU A 203 -0.59 -14.43 13.88
C LEU A 203 0.61 -15.33 14.18
N TRP A 204 1.07 -15.37 15.44
CA TRP A 204 2.14 -16.25 15.89
C TRP A 204 1.76 -17.74 15.77
N TYR A 205 0.56 -18.10 16.22
CA TYR A 205 0.02 -19.46 16.14
C TYR A 205 -0.15 -19.93 14.70
N LEU A 206 -0.78 -19.12 13.85
CA LEU A 206 -1.03 -19.43 12.44
C LEU A 206 0.25 -19.39 11.59
N GLY A 207 1.21 -18.53 11.93
CA GLY A 207 2.50 -18.45 11.25
C GLY A 207 3.39 -19.69 11.49
N ARG A 208 3.25 -20.35 12.65
CA ARG A 208 4.05 -21.52 13.03
C ARG A 208 3.37 -22.87 12.72
N SER A 209 2.04 -22.89 12.67
CA SER A 209 1.27 -24.12 12.45
C SER A 209 1.27 -24.56 10.98
N PRO A 210 1.21 -25.88 10.68
CA PRO A 210 0.82 -26.33 9.36
C PRO A 210 -0.59 -25.81 9.02
N LYS A 211 -0.89 -25.65 7.73
CA LYS A 211 -2.21 -25.13 7.29
C LYS A 211 -3.33 -25.85 8.01
N LEU A 212 -4.26 -25.09 8.60
CA LEU A 212 -5.40 -25.66 9.33
C LEU A 212 -6.24 -26.52 8.38
N LYS A 213 -6.45 -27.79 8.72
CA LYS A 213 -7.35 -28.70 8.00
C LYS A 213 -8.61 -28.88 8.84
N PRO A 214 -9.71 -28.14 8.58
CA PRO A 214 -10.97 -28.42 9.25
C PRO A 214 -11.41 -29.87 8.94
N SER A 215 -11.98 -30.56 9.93
CA SER A 215 -12.37 -31.98 9.81
C SER A 215 -13.38 -32.24 8.68
N PHE A 216 -14.17 -31.23 8.32
CA PHE A 216 -15.15 -31.26 7.23
C PHE A 216 -14.59 -30.76 5.89
N ALA A 217 -13.31 -30.38 5.81
CA ALA A 217 -12.72 -29.76 4.61
C ALA A 217 -12.96 -30.59 3.34
N SER A 218 -12.69 -31.89 3.40
CA SER A 218 -12.82 -32.79 2.25
C SER A 218 -14.26 -32.99 1.79
N ALA A 219 -15.25 -32.78 2.66
CA ALA A 219 -16.66 -32.93 2.32
C ALA A 219 -17.24 -31.66 1.65
N VAL A 220 -16.64 -30.50 1.94
CA VAL A 220 -17.18 -29.18 1.57
C VAL A 220 -16.38 -28.52 0.44
N GLU A 221 -15.10 -28.88 0.25
CA GLU A 221 -14.19 -28.25 -0.73
C GLU A 221 -14.72 -28.18 -2.17
N ASN A 222 -15.56 -29.12 -2.59
CA ASN A 222 -16.13 -29.14 -3.93
C ASN A 222 -17.55 -28.56 -4.02
N ASN A 223 -18.17 -28.18 -2.89
CA ASN A 223 -19.51 -27.63 -2.85
C ASN A 223 -19.45 -26.11 -2.67
N VAL A 224 -19.55 -25.40 -3.79
CA VAL A 224 -19.48 -23.93 -3.89
C VAL A 224 -20.49 -23.25 -2.95
N GLU A 225 -21.72 -23.77 -2.86
CA GLU A 225 -22.78 -23.17 -2.04
C GLU A 225 -22.46 -23.27 -0.55
N ILE A 226 -22.06 -24.46 -0.08
CA ILE A 226 -21.72 -24.67 1.34
C ILE A 226 -20.43 -23.93 1.70
N LEU A 227 -19.46 -23.81 0.79
CA LEU A 227 -18.27 -22.98 1.01
C LEU A 227 -18.61 -21.50 1.14
N ALA A 228 -19.46 -20.97 0.25
CA ALA A 228 -19.87 -19.57 0.29
C ALA A 228 -20.67 -19.26 1.56
N LEU A 229 -21.72 -20.04 1.83
CA LEU A 229 -22.55 -19.84 3.02
C LEU A 229 -21.77 -20.10 4.32
N GLY A 230 -20.92 -21.12 4.35
CA GLY A 230 -20.10 -21.45 5.52
C GLY A 230 -19.05 -20.38 5.83
N SER A 231 -18.41 -19.81 4.81
CA SER A 231 -17.45 -18.72 4.98
C SER A 231 -18.13 -17.42 5.43
N LEU A 232 -19.29 -17.08 4.85
CA LEU A 232 -20.11 -15.95 5.31
C LEU A 232 -20.58 -16.13 6.75
N ALA A 233 -21.12 -17.31 7.09
CA ALA A 233 -21.54 -17.62 8.44
C ALA A 233 -20.39 -17.50 9.45
N PHE A 234 -19.19 -17.97 9.08
CA PHE A 234 -18.01 -17.84 9.93
C PHE A 234 -17.57 -16.38 10.08
N CYS A 235 -17.56 -15.60 9.00
CA CYS A 235 -17.27 -14.17 9.00
C CYS A 235 -18.23 -13.42 9.94
N PHE A 236 -19.54 -13.56 9.74
CA PHE A 236 -20.54 -12.87 10.56
C PHE A 236 -20.56 -13.37 12.00
N ALA A 237 -20.38 -14.66 12.26
CA ALA A 237 -20.29 -15.18 13.63
C ALA A 237 -19.11 -14.57 14.40
N ALA A 238 -17.93 -14.49 13.77
CA ALA A 238 -16.77 -13.86 14.38
C ALA A 238 -16.97 -12.35 14.56
N ALA A 239 -17.57 -11.67 13.57
CA ALA A 239 -17.90 -10.25 13.66
C ALA A 239 -18.87 -9.97 14.82
N SER A 240 -19.96 -10.74 14.93
CA SER A 240 -20.92 -10.64 16.04
C SER A 240 -20.27 -10.93 17.38
N LEU A 241 -19.45 -11.98 17.50
CA LEU A 241 -18.75 -12.29 18.75
C LEU A 241 -17.81 -11.16 19.16
N SER A 242 -17.05 -10.59 18.23
CA SER A 242 -16.17 -9.45 18.47
C SER A 242 -16.94 -8.20 18.90
N GLY A 243 -18.10 -7.94 18.27
CA GLY A 243 -19.01 -6.86 18.66
C GLY A 243 -19.54 -7.04 20.09
N LEU A 244 -19.96 -8.26 20.46
CA LEU A 244 -20.43 -8.58 21.81
C LEU A 244 -19.34 -8.41 22.89
N LEU A 245 -18.07 -8.61 22.53
CA LEU A 245 -16.91 -8.36 23.41
C LEU A 245 -16.53 -6.87 23.51
N GLY A 246 -17.28 -5.98 22.85
CA GLY A 246 -17.03 -4.54 22.88
C GLY A 246 -15.77 -4.08 22.14
N LEU A 247 -15.26 -4.92 21.22
CA LEU A 247 -14.23 -4.55 20.26
C LEU A 247 -14.91 -3.86 19.06
N SER A 248 -14.75 -4.39 17.85
CA SER A 248 -15.49 -3.96 16.66
C SER A 248 -15.89 -5.18 15.83
N PRO A 249 -17.07 -5.21 15.19
CA PRO A 249 -17.43 -6.29 14.26
C PRO A 249 -16.40 -6.47 13.13
N ALA A 250 -15.81 -5.37 12.66
CA ALA A 250 -14.72 -5.34 11.68
C ALA A 250 -13.49 -6.17 12.11
N TYR A 251 -13.12 -6.09 13.40
CA TYR A 251 -12.02 -6.87 13.98
C TYR A 251 -12.28 -8.37 13.90
N GLY A 252 -13.51 -8.79 14.22
CA GLY A 252 -13.93 -10.20 14.15
C GLY A 252 -13.93 -10.75 12.72
N ALA A 253 -14.45 -9.98 11.76
CA ALA A 253 -14.41 -10.33 10.34
C ALA A 253 -12.97 -10.52 9.84
N PHE A 254 -12.06 -9.61 10.21
CA PHE A 254 -10.65 -9.73 9.85
C PHE A 254 -9.98 -10.99 10.44
N ILE A 255 -10.22 -11.29 11.72
CA ILE A 255 -9.74 -12.52 12.38
C ILE A 255 -10.25 -13.76 11.66
N ALA A 256 -11.54 -13.81 11.33
CA ALA A 256 -12.11 -14.92 10.57
C ALA A 256 -11.39 -15.09 9.23
N GLY A 257 -11.09 -13.98 8.56
CA GLY A 257 -10.32 -13.97 7.32
C GLY A 257 -8.95 -14.61 7.50
N LEU A 258 -8.18 -14.21 8.52
CA LEU A 258 -6.86 -14.79 8.82
C LEU A 258 -6.92 -16.30 9.08
N VAL A 259 -7.93 -16.76 9.84
CA VAL A 259 -8.13 -18.18 10.13
C VAL A 259 -8.40 -18.95 8.83
N VAL A 260 -9.30 -18.46 7.98
CA VAL A 260 -9.60 -19.09 6.68
C VAL A 260 -8.40 -19.03 5.74
N GLY A 261 -7.69 -17.90 5.66
CA GLY A 261 -6.48 -17.72 4.85
C GLY A 261 -5.33 -18.64 5.24
N SER A 262 -5.26 -19.04 6.51
CA SER A 262 -4.29 -20.02 7.00
C SER A 262 -4.73 -21.49 6.84
N SER A 263 -5.95 -21.74 6.35
CA SER A 263 -6.52 -23.08 6.17
C SER A 263 -6.18 -23.70 4.81
N THR A 264 -6.44 -25.00 4.65
CA THR A 264 -6.38 -25.66 3.33
C THR A 264 -7.50 -25.22 2.40
N LEU A 265 -8.62 -24.71 2.94
CA LEU A 265 -9.77 -24.23 2.19
C LEU A 265 -9.58 -22.81 1.62
N ARG A 266 -8.42 -22.15 1.84
CA ARG A 266 -8.17 -20.78 1.38
C ARG A 266 -8.53 -20.58 -0.10
N SER A 267 -7.98 -21.39 -1.00
CA SER A 267 -8.15 -21.17 -2.45
C SER A 267 -9.62 -21.36 -2.88
N PRO A 268 -10.29 -22.47 -2.52
CA PRO A 268 -11.72 -22.62 -2.79
C PRO A 268 -12.58 -21.49 -2.21
N VAL A 269 -12.30 -21.06 -0.98
CA VAL A 269 -13.10 -20.01 -0.32
C VAL A 269 -12.90 -18.65 -0.98
N ILE A 270 -11.67 -18.28 -1.36
CA ILE A 270 -11.42 -17.02 -2.08
C ILE A 270 -12.25 -16.96 -3.36
N HIS A 271 -12.29 -18.03 -4.16
CA HIS A 271 -13.04 -18.04 -5.42
C HIS A 271 -14.55 -17.82 -5.25
N VAL A 272 -15.13 -18.23 -4.13
CA VAL A 272 -16.58 -18.08 -3.88
C VAL A 272 -16.92 -16.80 -3.13
N VAL A 273 -16.00 -16.26 -2.33
CA VAL A 273 -16.20 -15.03 -1.55
C VAL A 273 -15.87 -13.78 -2.36
N GLU A 274 -14.88 -13.83 -3.25
CA GLU A 274 -14.44 -12.69 -4.05
C GLU A 274 -15.60 -12.01 -4.81
N PRO A 275 -16.50 -12.72 -5.52
CA PRO A 275 -17.62 -12.08 -6.21
C PRO A 275 -18.61 -11.41 -5.25
N ILE A 276 -18.84 -12.00 -4.08
CA ILE A 276 -19.76 -11.49 -3.06
C ILE A 276 -19.20 -10.19 -2.47
N GLN A 277 -17.92 -10.22 -2.11
CA GLN A 277 -17.20 -9.05 -1.60
C GLN A 277 -17.15 -7.93 -2.64
N ALA A 278 -16.91 -8.24 -3.93
CA ALA A 278 -16.91 -7.25 -5.00
C ALA A 278 -18.26 -6.51 -5.13
N ILE A 279 -19.39 -7.22 -5.04
CA ILE A 279 -20.72 -6.61 -5.10
C ILE A 279 -20.95 -5.67 -3.91
N LEU A 280 -20.62 -6.12 -2.70
CA LEU A 280 -20.82 -5.32 -1.49
C LEU A 280 -19.87 -4.11 -1.44
N LEU A 281 -18.67 -4.23 -2.01
CA LEU A 281 -17.74 -3.11 -2.18
C LEU A 281 -18.31 -2.00 -3.07
N VAL A 282 -19.02 -2.34 -4.15
CA VAL A 282 -19.67 -1.35 -5.00
C VAL A 282 -20.66 -0.52 -4.18
N VAL A 283 -21.50 -1.19 -3.37
CA VAL A 283 -22.48 -0.50 -2.52
C VAL A 283 -21.80 0.36 -1.46
N PHE A 284 -20.73 -0.14 -0.85
CA PHE A 284 -19.94 0.61 0.12
C PHE A 284 -19.35 1.90 -0.48
N PHE A 285 -18.63 1.81 -1.60
CA PHE A 285 -18.04 2.98 -2.25
C PHE A 285 -19.08 3.95 -2.80
N LEU A 286 -20.21 3.42 -3.27
CA LEU A 286 -21.33 4.26 -3.68
C LEU A 286 -21.90 5.03 -2.50
N SER A 287 -22.10 4.38 -1.35
CA SER A 287 -22.56 5.01 -0.11
C SER A 287 -21.63 6.14 0.32
N ILE A 288 -20.30 5.94 0.24
CA ILE A 288 -19.34 7.03 0.47
C ILE A 288 -19.58 8.19 -0.50
N GLY A 289 -19.81 7.90 -1.78
CA GLY A 289 -20.11 8.91 -2.79
C GLY A 289 -21.36 9.73 -2.46
N LEU A 290 -22.39 9.12 -1.86
CA LEU A 290 -23.59 9.82 -1.39
C LEU A 290 -23.31 10.78 -0.24
N LEU A 291 -22.26 10.53 0.55
CA LEU A 291 -21.85 11.33 1.70
C LEU A 291 -20.90 12.47 1.32
N ILE A 292 -20.35 12.46 0.10
CA ILE A 292 -19.50 13.55 -0.39
C ILE A 292 -20.37 14.75 -0.74
N ASP A 293 -20.16 15.82 0.02
CA ASP A 293 -20.81 17.11 -0.16
C ASP A 293 -20.05 17.96 -1.19
N LEU A 294 -20.57 18.07 -2.41
CA LEU A 294 -19.95 18.89 -3.46
C LEU A 294 -20.04 20.39 -3.16
N ASP A 295 -21.10 20.84 -2.50
CA ASP A 295 -21.26 22.25 -2.15
C ASP A 295 -20.15 22.65 -1.17
N TYR A 296 -19.88 21.81 -0.16
CA TYR A 296 -18.76 22.01 0.74
C TYR A 296 -17.42 22.07 -0.01
N ILE A 297 -17.19 21.18 -0.99
CA ILE A 297 -15.96 21.18 -1.80
C ILE A 297 -15.84 22.46 -2.62
N ILE A 298 -16.93 22.93 -3.23
CA ILE A 298 -16.94 24.15 -4.05
C ILE A 298 -16.73 25.38 -3.17
N GLU A 299 -17.38 25.47 -2.02
CA GLU A 299 -17.23 26.58 -1.08
C GLU A 299 -15.82 26.62 -0.48
N ASN A 300 -15.24 25.46 -0.18
CA ASN A 300 -13.94 25.32 0.47
C ASN A 300 -12.84 24.84 -0.48
N TRP A 301 -12.98 25.06 -1.79
CA TRP A 301 -12.12 24.45 -2.82
C TRP A 301 -10.63 24.74 -2.60
N ILE A 302 -10.30 25.95 -2.13
CA ILE A 302 -8.92 26.35 -1.80
C ILE A 302 -8.37 25.49 -0.66
N LEU A 303 -9.14 25.34 0.41
CA LEU A 303 -8.74 24.57 1.58
C LEU A 303 -8.56 23.09 1.21
N VAL A 304 -9.53 22.51 0.50
CA VAL A 304 -9.47 21.11 0.05
C VAL A 304 -8.26 20.89 -0.85
N LEU A 305 -8.04 21.76 -1.83
CA LEU A 305 -6.90 21.65 -2.75
C LEU A 305 -5.56 21.76 -2.02
N ILE A 306 -5.40 22.76 -1.15
CA ILE A 306 -4.18 22.94 -0.36
C ILE A 306 -3.94 21.74 0.55
N ALA A 307 -4.98 21.25 1.24
CA ALA A 307 -4.89 20.10 2.12
C ALA A 307 -4.52 18.82 1.35
N SER A 308 -5.16 18.54 0.21
CA SER A 308 -4.84 17.39 -0.64
C SER A 308 -3.40 17.44 -1.16
N VAL A 309 -2.97 18.59 -1.69
CA VAL A 309 -1.59 18.76 -2.19
C VAL A 309 -0.59 18.61 -1.05
N PHE A 310 -0.86 19.23 0.10
CA PHE A 310 -0.03 19.11 1.29
C PHE A 310 0.11 17.65 1.73
N VAL A 311 -0.99 16.90 1.84
CA VAL A 311 -0.95 15.50 2.27
C VAL A 311 -0.17 14.64 1.27
N ILE A 312 -0.40 14.79 -0.04
CA ILE A 312 0.32 14.03 -1.07
C ILE A 312 1.83 14.30 -0.98
N ILE A 313 2.24 15.58 -0.88
CA ILE A 313 3.65 15.95 -0.80
C ILE A 313 4.26 15.47 0.53
N ALA A 314 3.61 15.75 1.66
CA ALA A 314 4.09 15.37 2.98
C ALA A 314 4.26 13.85 3.09
N LYS A 315 3.26 13.06 2.66
CA LYS A 315 3.35 11.60 2.61
C LYS A 315 4.48 11.15 1.70
N SER A 316 4.61 11.72 0.51
CA SER A 316 5.69 11.37 -0.42
C SER A 316 7.06 11.55 0.21
N VAL A 317 7.31 12.71 0.83
CA VAL A 317 8.57 13.00 1.53
C VAL A 317 8.80 12.03 2.69
N VAL A 318 7.79 11.83 3.53
CA VAL A 318 7.86 10.92 4.68
C VAL A 318 8.13 9.48 4.24
N ASN A 319 7.43 9.00 3.22
CA ASN A 319 7.57 7.64 2.72
C ASN A 319 8.98 7.40 2.18
N VAL A 320 9.47 8.29 1.31
CA VAL A 320 10.83 8.19 0.74
C VAL A 320 11.87 8.25 1.86
N MET A 321 11.70 9.15 2.83
CA MET A 321 12.59 9.29 3.97
C MET A 321 12.63 8.01 4.82
N LEU A 322 11.47 7.47 5.20
CA LEU A 322 11.38 6.27 6.04
C LEU A 322 11.95 5.03 5.37
N ILE A 323 11.68 4.85 4.07
CA ILE A 323 12.26 3.74 3.30
C ILE A 323 13.78 3.89 3.19
N ARG A 324 14.28 5.13 3.04
CA ARG A 324 15.72 5.40 3.02
C ARG A 324 16.37 5.15 4.38
N LEU A 325 15.72 5.56 5.48
CA LEU A 325 16.16 5.31 6.85
C LEU A 325 16.13 3.82 7.20
N ALA A 326 15.26 3.03 6.57
CA ALA A 326 15.25 1.58 6.66
C ALA A 326 16.44 0.91 5.92
N GLY A 327 17.32 1.69 5.28
CA GLY A 327 18.55 1.22 4.65
C GLY A 327 18.39 0.78 3.19
N LEU A 328 17.22 0.99 2.58
CA LEU A 328 16.95 0.57 1.21
C LEU A 328 17.59 1.53 0.17
N PRO A 329 17.90 1.04 -1.05
CA PRO A 329 18.49 1.85 -2.11
C PRO A 329 17.65 3.09 -2.45
N HIS A 330 18.29 4.15 -2.95
CA HIS A 330 17.59 5.39 -3.28
C HIS A 330 16.48 5.19 -4.33
N LYS A 331 16.75 4.39 -5.37
CA LYS A 331 15.76 3.98 -6.37
C LYS A 331 14.52 3.37 -5.71
N THR A 332 14.73 2.36 -4.87
CA THR A 332 13.67 1.68 -4.11
C THR A 332 12.88 2.65 -3.22
N ALA A 333 13.57 3.58 -2.55
CA ALA A 333 12.92 4.57 -1.70
C ALA A 333 12.02 5.53 -2.48
N VAL A 334 12.47 6.02 -3.63
CA VAL A 334 11.70 6.91 -4.50
C VAL A 334 10.52 6.16 -5.11
N GLU A 335 10.75 5.03 -5.78
CA GLU A 335 9.70 4.31 -6.50
C GLU A 335 8.62 3.77 -5.56
N ALA A 336 8.98 3.12 -4.46
CA ALA A 336 8.01 2.63 -3.49
C ALA A 336 7.39 3.79 -2.66
N GLY A 337 8.17 4.81 -2.33
CA GLY A 337 7.70 5.91 -1.48
C GLY A 337 6.66 6.79 -2.16
N LEU A 338 6.91 7.15 -3.42
CA LEU A 338 6.02 7.98 -4.22
C LEU A 338 4.76 7.21 -4.66
N SER A 339 4.83 5.88 -4.82
CA SER A 339 3.64 5.08 -5.16
C SER A 339 2.62 5.04 -4.02
N MET A 340 3.03 5.29 -2.77
CA MET A 340 2.17 5.26 -1.56
C MET A 340 1.74 6.67 -1.10
N ALA A 341 1.69 7.64 -2.01
CA ALA A 341 1.40 9.04 -1.67
C ALA A 341 -0.08 9.33 -1.40
N GLN A 342 -0.98 8.61 -2.06
CA GLN A 342 -2.43 8.83 -1.97
C GLN A 342 -3.02 8.28 -0.68
N ILE A 343 -4.07 8.92 -0.18
CA ILE A 343 -4.82 8.44 0.97
C ILE A 343 -5.59 7.17 0.57
N GLY A 344 -5.59 6.17 1.45
CA GLY A 344 -6.27 4.91 1.22
C GLY A 344 -7.79 4.98 1.31
N GLU A 345 -8.46 4.06 0.62
CA GLU A 345 -9.91 3.86 0.67
C GLU A 345 -10.44 3.60 2.08
N PHE A 346 -9.65 2.95 2.93
CA PHE A 346 -10.00 2.68 4.33
C PHE A 346 -10.15 3.95 5.17
N SER A 347 -9.57 5.07 4.73
CA SER A 347 -9.76 6.35 5.39
C SER A 347 -11.22 6.82 5.35
N PHE A 348 -11.98 6.43 4.32
CA PHE A 348 -13.42 6.69 4.28
C PHE A 348 -14.18 5.90 5.36
N VAL A 349 -13.87 4.61 5.51
CA VAL A 349 -14.45 3.77 6.57
C VAL A 349 -14.15 4.38 7.93
N LEU A 350 -12.89 4.75 8.15
CA LEU A 350 -12.42 5.28 9.43
C LEU A 350 -13.07 6.62 9.76
N ALA A 351 -13.21 7.51 8.78
CA ALA A 351 -13.91 8.77 8.93
C ALA A 351 -15.39 8.56 9.26
N ALA A 352 -16.06 7.63 8.58
CA ALA A 352 -17.47 7.32 8.82
C ALA A 352 -17.70 6.75 10.23
N VAL A 353 -16.85 5.82 10.67
CA VAL A 353 -16.92 5.26 12.04
C VAL A 353 -16.65 6.33 13.10
N ALA A 354 -15.65 7.19 12.88
CA ALA A 354 -15.34 8.29 13.79
C ALA A 354 -16.46 9.33 13.86
N PHE A 355 -17.14 9.60 12.74
CA PHE A 355 -18.28 10.51 12.71
C PHE A 355 -19.50 9.89 13.41
N ALA A 356 -19.78 8.62 13.15
CA ALA A 356 -20.88 7.88 13.77
C ALA A 356 -20.71 7.72 15.29
N SER A 357 -19.47 7.61 15.79
CA SER A 357 -19.20 7.59 17.23
C SER A 357 -19.28 8.98 17.87
N GLY A 358 -19.23 10.06 17.07
CA GLY A 358 -19.10 11.44 17.56
C GLY A 358 -17.66 11.84 17.90
N ALA A 359 -16.66 11.08 17.49
CA ALA A 359 -15.23 11.39 17.70
C ALA A 359 -14.75 12.57 16.82
N ILE A 360 -15.43 12.85 15.71
CA ILE A 360 -15.14 14.00 14.83
C ILE A 360 -16.40 14.80 14.53
N GLY A 361 -16.25 16.12 14.41
CA GLY A 361 -17.34 17.00 13.98
C GLY A 361 -17.66 16.88 12.48
N GLY A 362 -18.83 17.41 12.09
CA GLY A 362 -19.31 17.37 10.70
C GLY A 362 -18.36 18.05 9.70
N ASP A 363 -17.74 19.17 10.06
CA ASP A 363 -16.80 19.87 9.18
C ASP A 363 -15.51 19.04 8.93
N VAL A 364 -14.95 18.45 9.99
CA VAL A 364 -13.76 17.59 9.87
C VAL A 364 -14.07 16.34 9.06
N TYR A 365 -15.27 15.77 9.24
CA TYR A 365 -15.75 14.65 8.45
C TYR A 365 -15.84 15.01 6.96
N ARG A 366 -16.53 16.09 6.59
CA ARG A 366 -16.65 16.55 5.19
C ARG A 366 -15.29 16.85 4.57
N LEU A 367 -14.41 17.54 5.31
CA LEU A 367 -13.05 17.83 4.85
C LEU A 367 -12.25 16.54 4.61
N ALA A 368 -12.32 15.58 5.53
CA ALA A 368 -11.62 14.31 5.39
C ALA A 368 -12.08 13.49 4.18
N LEU A 369 -13.40 13.42 3.94
CA LEU A 369 -13.97 12.79 2.75
C LEU A 369 -13.48 13.50 1.47
N ALA A 370 -13.59 14.82 1.43
CA ALA A 370 -13.18 15.63 0.28
C ALA A 370 -11.70 15.46 -0.05
N VAL A 371 -10.82 15.58 0.95
CA VAL A 371 -9.37 15.46 0.77
C VAL A 371 -8.98 14.05 0.31
N THR A 372 -9.62 13.02 0.87
CA THR A 372 -9.41 11.61 0.47
C THR A 372 -9.85 11.40 -0.98
N ALA A 373 -11.06 11.82 -1.34
CA ALA A 373 -11.60 11.69 -2.70
C ALA A 373 -10.73 12.43 -3.73
N VAL A 374 -10.37 13.69 -3.47
CA VAL A 374 -9.50 14.49 -4.34
C VAL A 374 -8.12 13.82 -4.47
N SER A 375 -7.55 13.27 -3.39
CA SER A 375 -6.26 12.59 -3.46
C SER A 375 -6.27 11.37 -4.40
N LEU A 376 -7.35 10.60 -4.40
CA LEU A 376 -7.55 9.47 -5.30
C LEU A 376 -7.77 9.92 -6.75
N LEU A 377 -8.56 10.98 -6.97
CA LEU A 377 -8.81 11.55 -8.30
C LEU A 377 -7.54 12.13 -8.94
N VAL A 378 -6.65 12.72 -8.14
CA VAL A 378 -5.38 13.31 -8.61
C VAL A 378 -4.30 12.24 -8.88
N SER A 379 -4.52 10.99 -8.49
CA SER A 379 -3.53 9.90 -8.65
C SER A 379 -2.94 9.71 -10.05
N PRO A 380 -3.67 9.89 -11.18
CA PRO A 380 -3.08 9.74 -12.52
C PRO A 380 -2.12 10.88 -12.85
N ALA A 381 -2.45 12.11 -12.42
CA ALA A 381 -1.55 13.25 -12.58
C ALA A 381 -0.27 13.03 -11.76
N TRP A 382 -0.41 12.50 -10.55
CA TRP A 382 0.73 12.11 -9.73
C TRP A 382 1.61 11.03 -10.40
N MET A 383 1.01 10.02 -11.01
CA MET A 383 1.75 9.01 -11.77
C MET A 383 2.52 9.61 -12.96
N ILE A 384 1.99 10.64 -13.63
CA ILE A 384 2.72 11.36 -14.68
C ILE A 384 3.95 12.05 -14.07
N VAL A 385 3.79 12.75 -12.95
CA VAL A 385 4.91 13.40 -12.24
C VAL A 385 5.97 12.39 -11.84
N MET A 386 5.56 11.26 -11.25
CA MET A 386 6.47 10.18 -10.85
C MET A 386 7.29 9.65 -12.03
N ARG A 387 6.67 9.43 -13.19
CA ARG A 387 7.39 9.00 -14.41
C ARG A 387 8.41 10.02 -14.90
N HIS A 388 8.12 11.32 -14.78
CA HIS A 388 9.09 12.36 -15.15
C HIS A 388 10.27 12.36 -14.17
N LEU A 389 10.00 12.27 -12.87
CA LEU A 389 11.04 12.18 -11.83
C LEU A 389 11.93 10.95 -12.00
N GLU A 390 11.35 9.80 -12.37
CA GLU A 390 12.13 8.61 -12.70
C GLU A 390 12.95 8.76 -13.98
N GLY A 391 12.38 9.39 -15.01
CA GLY A 391 13.08 9.70 -16.26
C GLY A 391 14.32 10.54 -15.98
N GLU A 392 14.17 11.64 -15.26
CA GLU A 392 15.26 12.53 -14.85
C GLU A 392 16.27 11.83 -13.93
N ALA A 393 15.82 11.00 -12.99
CA ALA A 393 16.72 10.21 -12.14
C ALA A 393 17.54 9.20 -12.95
N ARG A 394 16.92 8.49 -13.92
CA ARG A 394 17.63 7.56 -14.81
C ARG A 394 18.62 8.29 -15.73
N PHE A 395 18.24 9.44 -16.27
CA PHE A 395 19.12 10.28 -17.09
C PHE A 395 20.31 10.82 -16.27
N GLY A 396 20.07 11.38 -15.09
CA GLY A 396 21.13 11.93 -14.23
C GLY A 396 22.14 10.87 -13.77
N TYR A 397 21.71 9.65 -13.45
CA TYR A 397 22.63 8.56 -13.10
C TYR A 397 23.40 8.01 -14.31
N ALA A 398 22.76 7.92 -15.48
CA ALA A 398 23.41 7.46 -16.71
C ALA A 398 24.44 8.47 -17.21
N GLU A 399 24.10 9.76 -17.18
CA GLU A 399 24.96 10.87 -17.57
C GLU A 399 26.10 11.07 -16.57
N PHE A 400 25.84 10.97 -15.26
CA PHE A 400 26.90 10.96 -14.24
C PHE A 400 27.85 9.77 -14.41
N ARG A 401 27.33 8.56 -14.70
CA ARG A 401 28.18 7.39 -14.98
C ARG A 401 28.97 7.52 -16.28
N HIS A 402 28.38 8.11 -17.32
CA HIS A 402 29.08 8.39 -18.58
C HIS A 402 30.15 9.45 -18.39
N ALA A 403 29.84 10.56 -17.70
CA ALA A 403 30.81 11.58 -17.34
C ALA A 403 31.94 11.03 -16.47
N LEU A 404 31.63 10.14 -15.52
CA LEU A 404 32.66 9.46 -14.72
C LEU A 404 33.47 8.46 -15.57
N ALA A 405 32.85 7.75 -16.50
CA ALA A 405 33.55 6.83 -17.38
C ALA A 405 34.52 7.59 -18.30
N GLU A 406 34.09 8.71 -18.86
CA GLU A 406 34.88 9.59 -19.74
C GLU A 406 36.03 10.29 -18.98
N LEU A 407 35.79 10.78 -17.76
CA LEU A 407 36.84 11.39 -16.92
C LEU A 407 37.90 10.39 -16.43
N TYR A 408 37.53 9.11 -16.32
CA TYR A 408 38.42 8.05 -15.85
C TYR A 408 38.97 7.17 -16.98
N GLU A 409 38.48 7.29 -18.22
CA GLU A 409 38.98 6.57 -19.40
C GLU A 409 40.48 6.82 -19.59
N ASP A 410 40.88 8.10 -19.51
CA ASP A 410 42.25 8.60 -19.67
C ASP A 410 43.19 8.23 -18.50
N ARG A 411 42.61 7.71 -17.40
CA ARG A 411 43.34 7.18 -16.23
C ARG A 411 43.36 5.65 -16.20
N VAL A 412 42.41 4.98 -16.84
CA VAL A 412 42.35 3.52 -16.98
C VAL A 412 43.28 3.05 -18.11
N GLU A 413 43.37 3.74 -19.24
CA GLU A 413 44.33 3.42 -20.30
C GLU A 413 45.79 3.44 -19.78
N ARG A 414 46.14 4.42 -18.92
CA ARG A 414 47.46 4.47 -18.27
C ARG A 414 47.72 3.33 -17.29
N VAL A 415 46.68 2.76 -16.66
CA VAL A 415 46.81 1.63 -15.73
C VAL A 415 46.89 0.30 -16.49
N GLU A 416 46.19 0.16 -17.62
CA GLU A 416 46.34 -0.98 -18.52
C GLU A 416 47.73 -1.01 -19.17
N ASP A 417 48.26 0.14 -19.59
CA ASP A 417 49.63 0.28 -20.08
C ASP A 417 50.67 -0.02 -19.00
N PHE A 418 50.48 0.48 -17.77
CA PHE A 418 51.38 0.17 -16.65
C PHE A 418 51.32 -1.31 -16.25
N GLY A 419 50.14 -1.92 -16.28
CA GLY A 419 49.92 -3.34 -16.01
C GLY A 419 50.52 -4.25 -17.08
N TYR A 420 50.42 -3.86 -18.36
CA TYR A 420 51.04 -4.56 -19.48
C TYR A 420 52.57 -4.41 -19.45
N TRP A 421 53.08 -3.21 -19.15
CA TRP A 421 54.51 -2.92 -18.97
C TRP A 421 55.13 -3.66 -17.78
N LEU A 422 54.44 -3.73 -16.63
CA LEU A 422 54.90 -4.55 -15.49
C LEU A 422 54.91 -6.04 -15.84
N LYS A 423 53.87 -6.54 -16.54
CA LYS A 423 53.79 -7.96 -16.93
C LYS A 423 54.90 -8.34 -17.92
N THR A 424 55.21 -7.49 -18.90
CA THR A 424 56.32 -7.73 -19.84
C THR A 424 57.67 -7.66 -19.15
N ARG A 425 57.90 -6.68 -18.26
CA ARG A 425 59.17 -6.55 -17.51
C ARG A 425 59.38 -7.71 -16.53
N ARG A 426 58.32 -8.19 -15.86
CA ARG A 426 58.39 -9.36 -14.96
C ARG A 426 58.62 -10.67 -15.72
N ARG A 427 58.07 -10.81 -16.93
CA ARG A 427 58.34 -11.95 -17.84
C ARG A 427 59.77 -11.93 -18.39
N ALA A 428 60.28 -10.74 -18.78
CA ALA A 428 61.66 -10.57 -19.20
C ALA A 428 62.65 -10.88 -18.07
N LEU A 429 62.40 -10.37 -16.85
CA LEU A 429 63.24 -10.64 -15.69
C LEU A 429 63.24 -12.13 -15.32
N ARG A 430 62.07 -12.80 -15.38
CA ARG A 430 61.97 -14.25 -15.16
C ARG A 430 62.71 -15.07 -16.23
N ARG A 431 62.68 -14.64 -17.50
CA ARG A 431 63.45 -15.28 -18.58
C ARG A 431 64.96 -15.07 -18.40
N ALA A 432 65.40 -13.87 -18.01
CA ALA A 432 66.80 -13.57 -17.72
C ALA A 432 67.31 -14.38 -16.52
N LEU A 433 66.53 -14.49 -15.44
CA LEU A 433 66.87 -15.30 -14.26
C LEU A 433 66.88 -16.80 -14.57
N ARG A 434 65.99 -17.30 -15.44
CA ARG A 434 66.02 -18.68 -15.92
C ARG A 434 67.23 -18.97 -16.81
N ARG A 435 67.62 -18.05 -17.69
CA ARG A 435 68.86 -18.16 -18.50
C ARG A 435 70.11 -18.15 -17.61
N ARG A 436 70.16 -17.29 -16.58
CA ARG A 436 71.24 -17.31 -15.57
C ARG A 436 71.28 -18.59 -14.75
N LYS A 437 70.13 -19.15 -14.37
CA LYS A 437 70.06 -20.44 -13.65
C LYS A 437 70.40 -21.64 -14.53
N ALA A 438 70.06 -21.60 -15.82
CA ALA A 438 70.44 -22.64 -16.80
C ALA A 438 71.94 -22.60 -17.09
N ALA A 439 72.51 -21.40 -17.30
CA ALA A 439 73.96 -21.21 -17.47
C ALA A 439 74.78 -21.60 -16.22
N ARG A 440 74.18 -21.59 -15.02
CA ARG A 440 74.81 -22.09 -13.78
C ARG A 440 74.73 -23.61 -13.60
N LYS A 441 73.86 -24.32 -14.35
CA LYS A 441 73.65 -25.77 -14.22
C LYS A 441 74.42 -26.60 -15.25
N THR A 442 74.67 -26.05 -16.43
CA THR A 442 75.63 -26.59 -17.40
C THR A 442 76.94 -25.83 -17.20
N GLY A 443 77.94 -26.45 -16.56
CA GLY A 443 79.27 -25.86 -16.36
C GLY A 443 80.05 -25.69 -17.66
N ALA A 444 79.55 -24.88 -18.57
CA ALA A 444 80.23 -24.49 -19.79
C ALA A 444 80.56 -23.00 -19.68
N GLY A 445 81.84 -22.70 -19.47
CA GLY A 445 82.37 -21.36 -19.66
C GLY A 445 82.08 -20.92 -21.09
N VAL A 446 81.46 -19.76 -21.24
CA VAL A 446 81.27 -19.13 -22.55
C VAL A 446 82.05 -17.83 -22.54
N LYS A 447 83.12 -17.84 -23.35
CA LYS A 447 83.95 -16.70 -23.76
C LYS A 447 83.07 -15.50 -24.15
N ALA A 448 83.55 -14.30 -23.81
CA ALA A 448 83.02 -13.03 -24.32
C ALA A 448 83.13 -12.98 -25.87
N PRO A 449 82.15 -12.37 -26.56
CA PRO A 449 82.24 -12.18 -28.01
C PRO A 449 83.22 -11.03 -28.34
N PRO A 450 83.85 -11.03 -29.54
CA PRO A 450 84.78 -9.99 -29.95
C PRO A 450 84.02 -8.67 -30.24
N PRO A 451 84.72 -7.51 -30.25
CA PRO A 451 84.08 -6.23 -30.51
C PRO A 451 83.74 -6.13 -32.00
N GLU A 452 82.47 -5.86 -32.32
CA GLU A 452 82.08 -5.48 -33.68
C GLU A 452 82.59 -4.07 -33.96
N GLY A 453 83.59 -4.00 -34.83
CA GLY A 453 84.08 -2.78 -35.43
C GLY A 453 83.10 -2.26 -36.48
N GLN A 454 82.88 -0.95 -36.41
CA GLN A 454 82.64 0.00 -37.49
C GLN A 454 82.59 -0.60 -38.91
N THR A 455 81.44 -0.49 -39.56
CA THR A 455 81.38 -0.31 -41.01
C THR A 455 80.98 1.14 -41.30
N ALA A 456 81.83 1.80 -42.06
CA ALA A 456 81.57 3.00 -42.86
C ALA A 456 82.35 2.81 -44.19
N PRO A 457 82.10 3.58 -45.26
CA PRO A 457 80.84 3.83 -45.97
C PRO A 457 80.96 3.53 -47.49
N GLY A 458 79.84 3.62 -48.23
CA GLY A 458 79.76 3.65 -49.71
C GLY A 458 78.45 3.01 -50.18
N GLU A 459 77.50 3.65 -50.86
CA GLU A 459 77.48 4.91 -51.64
C GLU A 459 76.35 5.86 -51.21
#